data_AF-B9M535-F1
#
_entry.id   AF-B9M535-F1
#
_cell.length_a   1.000
_cell.length_b   1.000
_cell.length_c   1.000
_cell.angle_alpha   90.00
_cell.angle_beta   90.00
_cell.angle_gamma   90.00
#
_symmetry.space_group_name_H-M   'P 1'
#
loop_
_entity.id
_entity.type
_entity.pdbx_description
1 polymer ?
#
loop_
_entity_poly.entity_id
_entity_poly.type
_entity_poly.pdbx_seq_one_letter_code
_entity_poly.pdbx_strand_id
1 'polypeptide(L)'
;MKGKPAFFAALLVLFAGFSSDAAITFIYPSPKTQVKRSDYLILKMNNPQISGIKVTVNGLASDTMLIGSAEYKKAFQDLVILQPVWDGGKNEIIVEGYDGEKKIEATSTEIFFSDKPAANVPSQYKRNVMHVPELEKYCSPCHDMNPTTAQLDTNMDKKNPCYGCHKKMGNTNFVHGPAGTFSCAYCHNLKGMPKYAVMLRDAALCNECHADKATEFKKKKFLHGPVEAGMCEICHDPHGSNFTSQLRLPINELCLSCHESVAKETHVVRLTDGAGHPLKDKPDPSKPGSGRDLSCISCHNPHGGEARFFFQNNVEDRMQLCQVCHNK
;
A
#
# COMPACT_ATOMS: atom_id res chain seq x y z
N MET A 1 -24.46 4.42 -75.42
CA MET A 1 -24.59 3.22 -74.57
C MET A 1 -24.78 3.71 -73.14
N LYS A 2 -25.99 3.54 -72.60
CA LYS A 2 -26.46 4.13 -71.33
C LYS A 2 -26.10 3.20 -70.16
N GLY A 3 -25.62 3.81 -69.06
CA GLY A 3 -25.17 3.11 -67.86
C GLY A 3 -26.30 2.39 -67.11
N LYS A 4 -25.96 1.26 -66.49
CA LYS A 4 -26.78 0.56 -65.52
C LYS A 4 -26.36 1.01 -64.10
N PRO A 5 -27.29 1.30 -63.18
CA PRO A 5 -26.96 1.59 -61.80
C PRO A 5 -26.74 0.28 -61.03
N ALA A 6 -25.68 0.23 -60.22
CA ALA A 6 -25.44 -0.85 -59.27
C ALA A 6 -26.27 -0.59 -58.00
N PHE A 7 -27.16 -1.52 -57.66
CA PHE A 7 -27.87 -1.57 -56.39
C PHE A 7 -26.88 -1.88 -55.26
N PHE A 8 -26.64 -0.91 -54.37
CA PHE A 8 -26.02 -1.19 -53.07
C PHE A 8 -27.13 -1.65 -52.11
N ALA A 9 -27.14 -2.94 -51.77
CA ALA A 9 -27.91 -3.44 -50.65
C ALA A 9 -27.22 -2.97 -49.36
N ALA A 10 -27.83 -2.01 -48.66
CA ALA A 10 -27.42 -1.63 -47.32
C ALA A 10 -27.76 -2.79 -46.37
N LEU A 11 -26.74 -3.57 -45.98
CA LEU A 11 -26.86 -4.53 -44.90
C LEU A 11 -26.90 -3.72 -43.59
N LEU A 12 -28.11 -3.48 -43.10
CA LEU A 12 -28.36 -2.87 -41.80
C LEU A 12 -27.87 -3.84 -40.72
N VAL A 13 -26.63 -3.65 -40.24
CA VAL A 13 -26.16 -4.34 -39.03
C VAL A 13 -26.89 -3.69 -37.86
N LEU A 14 -27.95 -4.36 -37.43
CA LEU A 14 -28.59 -4.12 -36.14
C LEU A 14 -27.54 -4.28 -35.04
N PHE A 15 -27.05 -3.17 -34.51
CA PHE A 15 -26.41 -3.15 -33.21
C PHE A 15 -27.47 -3.50 -32.17
N ALA A 16 -27.57 -4.79 -31.83
CA ALA A 16 -28.22 -5.21 -30.61
C ALA A 16 -27.37 -4.71 -29.45
N GLY A 17 -27.72 -3.53 -28.93
CA GLY A 17 -27.24 -3.04 -27.66
C GLY A 17 -27.76 -3.93 -26.54
N PHE A 18 -26.93 -4.88 -26.12
CA PHE A 18 -26.97 -5.45 -24.78
C PHE A 18 -25.60 -5.18 -24.15
N SER A 19 -25.55 -4.27 -23.19
CA SER A 19 -24.46 -4.22 -22.23
C SER A 19 -24.56 -5.48 -21.37
N SER A 20 -24.01 -6.61 -21.84
CA SER A 20 -23.82 -7.78 -20.99
C SER A 20 -22.72 -7.42 -19.99
N ASP A 21 -23.06 -7.29 -18.71
CA ASP A 21 -22.05 -7.29 -17.66
C ASP A 21 -21.15 -8.52 -17.85
N ALA A 22 -19.83 -8.33 -17.77
CA ALA A 22 -18.87 -9.42 -17.93
C ALA A 22 -19.22 -10.57 -16.97
N ALA A 23 -19.10 -11.83 -17.39
CA ALA A 23 -19.47 -12.98 -16.55
C ALA A 23 -18.68 -13.05 -15.23
N ILE A 24 -17.49 -12.46 -15.19
CA ILE A 24 -16.67 -12.25 -13.99
C ILE A 24 -16.27 -10.78 -13.92
N THR A 25 -16.58 -10.11 -12.81
CA THR A 25 -16.22 -8.69 -12.57
C THR A 25 -15.16 -8.57 -11.47
N PHE A 26 -14.13 -7.77 -11.73
CA PHE A 26 -13.15 -7.35 -10.72
C PHE A 26 -13.70 -6.20 -9.88
N ILE A 27 -14.07 -6.48 -8.63
CA ILE A 27 -14.58 -5.46 -7.69
C ILE A 27 -13.40 -4.72 -7.06
N TYR A 28 -12.41 -5.46 -6.57
CA TYR A 28 -11.23 -4.88 -5.93
C TYR A 28 -9.99 -5.77 -6.09
N PRO A 29 -8.82 -5.23 -6.43
CA PRO A 29 -8.63 -3.90 -6.99
C PRO A 29 -9.33 -3.79 -8.36
N SER A 30 -9.81 -2.60 -8.72
CA SER A 30 -10.41 -2.42 -10.04
C SER A 30 -9.35 -2.59 -11.14
N PRO A 31 -9.75 -3.00 -12.37
CA PRO A 31 -8.84 -3.11 -13.50
C PRO A 31 -8.02 -1.84 -13.76
N LYS A 32 -6.74 -1.99 -14.13
CA LYS A 32 -5.84 -0.88 -14.44
C LYS A 32 -5.73 0.14 -13.31
N THR A 33 -5.71 -0.33 -12.06
CA THR A 33 -5.46 0.52 -10.90
C THR A 33 -4.13 0.26 -10.22
N GLN A 34 -3.63 1.26 -9.50
CA GLN A 34 -2.53 1.14 -8.58
C GLN A 34 -3.04 0.92 -7.16
N VAL A 35 -2.36 0.04 -6.43
CA VAL A 35 -2.61 -0.25 -5.02
C VAL A 35 -1.31 -0.13 -4.23
N LYS A 36 -1.36 0.59 -3.11
CA LYS A 36 -0.22 0.73 -2.19
C LYS A 36 -0.26 -0.31 -1.06
N ARG A 37 -1.46 -0.77 -0.72
CA ARG A 37 -1.78 -1.81 0.27
C ARG A 37 -3.06 -2.46 -0.18
N SER A 38 -2.97 -3.71 -0.62
CA SER A 38 -4.13 -4.48 -1.04
C SER A 38 -4.02 -5.86 -0.43
N ASP A 39 -4.92 -6.14 0.50
CA ASP A 39 -4.97 -7.43 1.18
C ASP A 39 -5.91 -8.41 0.48
N TYR A 40 -6.69 -7.93 -0.48
CA TYR A 40 -7.79 -8.67 -1.06
C TYR A 40 -7.81 -8.58 -2.58
N LEU A 41 -8.23 -9.66 -3.21
CA LEU A 41 -8.81 -9.71 -4.54
C LEU A 41 -10.27 -10.12 -4.39
N ILE A 42 -11.18 -9.22 -4.72
CA ILE A 42 -12.63 -9.38 -4.62
C ILE A 42 -13.18 -9.44 -6.04
N LEU A 43 -13.84 -10.55 -6.34
CA LEU A 43 -14.45 -10.82 -7.64
C LEU A 43 -15.94 -11.05 -7.46
N LYS A 44 -16.73 -10.70 -8.46
CA LYS A 44 -18.16 -11.02 -8.54
C LYS A 44 -18.42 -11.96 -9.70
N MET A 45 -19.09 -13.07 -9.44
CA MET A 45 -19.50 -14.07 -10.41
C MET A 45 -20.90 -13.74 -10.92
N ASN A 46 -21.02 -13.13 -12.10
CA ASN A 46 -22.31 -12.81 -12.68
C ASN A 46 -22.95 -14.01 -13.40
N ASN A 47 -22.15 -15.02 -13.77
CA ASN A 47 -22.65 -16.26 -14.34
C ASN A 47 -22.90 -17.32 -13.24
N PRO A 48 -24.17 -17.67 -12.95
CA PRO A 48 -24.51 -18.60 -11.86
C PRO A 48 -24.10 -20.05 -12.10
N GLN A 49 -23.71 -20.41 -13.35
CA GLN A 49 -23.20 -21.73 -13.71
C GLN A 49 -21.75 -21.94 -13.26
N ILE A 50 -21.04 -20.86 -12.91
CA ILE A 50 -19.68 -20.98 -12.37
C ILE A 50 -19.77 -21.66 -11.00
N SER A 51 -19.30 -22.91 -10.93
CA SER A 51 -19.23 -23.73 -9.72
C SER A 51 -17.81 -23.89 -9.19
N GLY A 52 -16.79 -23.59 -10.01
CA GLY A 52 -15.38 -23.54 -9.63
C GLY A 52 -14.65 -22.34 -10.20
N ILE A 53 -13.60 -21.88 -9.52
CA ILE A 53 -12.76 -20.77 -9.95
C ILE A 53 -11.29 -21.08 -9.77
N LYS A 54 -10.46 -20.67 -10.73
CA LYS A 54 -9.00 -20.72 -10.63
C LYS A 54 -8.44 -19.32 -10.88
N VAL A 55 -7.54 -18.88 -10.01
CA VAL A 55 -6.93 -17.55 -10.12
C VAL A 55 -5.44 -17.70 -10.29
N THR A 56 -4.89 -17.02 -11.29
CA THR A 56 -3.46 -16.99 -11.57
C THR A 56 -2.96 -15.57 -11.39
N VAL A 57 -1.91 -15.38 -10.59
CA VAL A 57 -1.23 -14.09 -10.41
C VAL A 57 0.21 -14.27 -10.86
N ASN A 58 0.65 -13.48 -11.84
CA ASN A 58 2.01 -13.52 -12.40
C ASN A 58 2.48 -14.95 -12.80
N GLY A 59 1.55 -15.74 -13.38
CA GLY A 59 1.81 -17.12 -13.79
C GLY A 59 1.73 -18.16 -12.67
N LEU A 60 1.59 -17.76 -11.41
CA LEU A 60 1.35 -18.66 -10.29
C LEU A 60 -0.15 -18.89 -10.12
N ALA A 61 -0.59 -20.10 -10.46
CA ALA A 61 -1.99 -20.48 -10.39
C ALA A 61 -2.36 -21.07 -9.02
N SER A 62 -3.54 -20.72 -8.53
CA SER A 62 -4.17 -21.39 -7.40
C SER A 62 -4.67 -22.80 -7.79
N ASP A 63 -4.97 -23.60 -6.77
CA ASP A 63 -5.88 -24.74 -6.94
C ASP A 63 -7.27 -24.23 -7.35
N THR A 64 -8.07 -25.12 -7.96
CA THR A 64 -9.47 -24.82 -8.27
C THR A 64 -10.27 -24.75 -6.98
N MET A 65 -10.87 -23.59 -6.72
CA MET A 65 -11.71 -23.34 -5.56
C MET A 65 -13.17 -23.60 -5.94
N LEU A 66 -13.86 -24.44 -5.17
CA LEU A 66 -15.28 -24.72 -5.37
C LEU A 66 -16.13 -23.64 -4.72
N ILE A 67 -16.96 -22.98 -5.51
CA ILE A 67 -17.84 -21.86 -5.09
C ILE A 67 -19.33 -22.13 -5.37
N GLY A 68 -19.64 -23.30 -5.96
CA GLY A 68 -20.99 -23.67 -6.36
C GLY A 68 -21.89 -24.17 -5.22
N SER A 69 -21.35 -24.51 -4.04
CA SER A 69 -22.13 -25.13 -2.97
C SER A 69 -23.17 -24.19 -2.37
N ALA A 70 -24.25 -24.75 -1.82
CA ALA A 70 -25.31 -23.96 -1.18
C ALA A 70 -24.76 -23.21 0.06
N GLU A 71 -23.84 -23.82 0.79
CA GLU A 71 -23.18 -23.23 1.95
C GLU A 71 -22.34 -22.03 1.54
N TYR A 72 -21.60 -22.13 0.44
CA TYR A 72 -20.81 -21.02 -0.08
C TYR A 72 -21.70 -19.85 -0.50
N LYS A 73 -22.72 -20.13 -1.32
CA LYS A 73 -23.66 -19.10 -1.80
C LYS A 73 -24.42 -18.43 -0.66
N LYS A 74 -24.69 -19.16 0.43
CA LYS A 74 -25.30 -18.57 1.64
C LYS A 74 -24.34 -17.61 2.36
N ALA A 75 -23.05 -17.90 2.39
CA ALA A 75 -22.06 -17.11 3.11
C ALA A 75 -21.53 -15.92 2.31
N PHE A 76 -21.26 -16.12 1.02
CA PHE A 76 -20.55 -15.15 0.17
C PHE A 76 -21.36 -14.69 -1.04
N GLN A 77 -22.60 -15.18 -1.19
CA GLN A 77 -23.45 -14.91 -2.35
C GLN A 77 -22.73 -15.30 -3.65
N ASP A 78 -22.48 -14.33 -4.52
CA ASP A 78 -21.74 -14.49 -5.76
C ASP A 78 -20.35 -13.82 -5.72
N LEU A 79 -19.86 -13.50 -4.53
CA LEU A 79 -18.54 -12.90 -4.32
C LEU A 79 -17.49 -13.98 -4.04
N VAL A 80 -16.29 -13.75 -4.57
CA VAL A 80 -15.08 -14.51 -4.24
C VAL A 80 -14.07 -13.53 -3.66
N ILE A 81 -13.62 -13.78 -2.42
CA ILE A 81 -12.69 -12.93 -1.69
C ILE A 81 -11.42 -13.73 -1.41
N LEU A 82 -10.31 -13.31 -2.01
CA LEU A 82 -9.01 -13.98 -1.92
C LEU A 82 -7.98 -13.04 -1.32
N GLN A 83 -6.90 -13.60 -0.75
CA GLN A 83 -5.76 -12.83 -0.25
C GLN A 83 -4.50 -13.17 -1.05
N PRO A 84 -4.30 -12.55 -2.23
CA PRO A 84 -3.13 -12.81 -3.05
C PRO A 84 -1.86 -12.19 -2.45
N VAL A 85 -0.71 -12.70 -2.90
CA VAL A 85 0.59 -12.07 -2.72
C VAL A 85 0.89 -11.28 -3.99
N TRP A 86 1.31 -10.02 -3.84
CA TRP A 86 1.62 -9.11 -4.94
C TRP A 86 3.12 -8.90 -5.06
N ASP A 87 3.63 -8.94 -6.28
CA ASP A 87 5.00 -8.52 -6.57
C ASP A 87 5.07 -7.01 -6.75
N GLY A 88 6.20 -6.39 -6.42
CA GLY A 88 6.41 -4.97 -6.69
C GLY A 88 6.29 -4.65 -8.18
N GLY A 89 5.46 -3.67 -8.53
CA GLY A 89 5.22 -3.24 -9.91
C GLY A 89 3.97 -3.85 -10.56
N LYS A 90 4.03 -4.13 -11.86
CA LYS A 90 2.89 -4.67 -12.61
C LYS A 90 2.60 -6.11 -12.18
N ASN A 91 1.34 -6.38 -11.86
CA ASN A 91 0.83 -7.72 -11.60
C ASN A 91 -0.27 -8.06 -12.61
N GLU A 92 -0.16 -9.22 -13.25
CA GLU A 92 -1.18 -9.77 -14.13
C GLU A 92 -2.04 -10.78 -13.38
N ILE A 93 -3.36 -10.67 -13.52
CA ILE A 93 -4.34 -11.50 -12.85
C ILE A 93 -5.22 -12.13 -13.91
N ILE A 94 -5.27 -13.46 -13.92
CA ILE A 94 -6.14 -14.25 -14.79
C ILE A 94 -7.11 -15.00 -13.90
N VAL A 95 -8.39 -14.92 -14.23
CA VAL A 95 -9.46 -15.61 -13.52
C VAL A 95 -10.20 -16.50 -14.51
N GLU A 96 -10.29 -17.77 -14.18
CA GLU A 96 -10.96 -18.79 -14.98
C GLU A 96 -12.16 -19.34 -14.19
N GLY A 97 -13.34 -19.34 -14.80
CA GLY A 97 -14.57 -19.90 -14.25
C GLY A 97 -14.89 -21.26 -14.86
N TYR A 98 -15.29 -22.21 -14.02
CA TYR A 98 -15.56 -23.59 -14.37
C TYR A 98 -16.98 -23.99 -13.99
N ASP A 99 -17.60 -24.83 -14.82
CA ASP A 99 -18.78 -25.63 -14.48
C ASP A 99 -18.35 -27.11 -14.40
N GLY A 100 -18.22 -27.63 -13.19
CA GLY A 100 -17.52 -28.89 -12.96
C GLY A 100 -16.07 -28.79 -13.42
N GLU A 101 -15.66 -29.68 -14.32
CA GLU A 101 -14.31 -29.68 -14.91
C GLU A 101 -14.20 -28.80 -16.17
N LYS A 102 -15.33 -28.36 -16.72
CA LYS A 102 -15.34 -27.60 -17.97
C LYS A 102 -15.11 -26.13 -17.68
N LYS A 103 -14.03 -25.57 -18.25
CA LYS A 103 -13.83 -24.11 -18.29
C LYS A 103 -14.91 -23.48 -19.16
N ILE A 104 -15.67 -22.54 -18.60
CA ILE A 104 -16.77 -21.85 -19.29
C ILE A 104 -16.51 -20.35 -19.47
N GLU A 105 -15.60 -19.77 -18.69
CA GLU A 105 -15.29 -18.34 -18.72
C GLU A 105 -13.80 -18.11 -18.42
N ALA A 106 -13.23 -17.06 -18.99
CA ALA A 106 -11.96 -16.52 -18.53
C ALA A 106 -11.87 -15.02 -18.77
N THR A 107 -11.37 -14.33 -17.77
CA THR A 107 -11.07 -12.90 -17.84
C THR A 107 -9.70 -12.63 -17.27
N SER A 108 -9.08 -11.54 -17.69
CA SER A 108 -7.78 -11.13 -17.19
C SER A 108 -7.73 -9.63 -17.02
N THR A 109 -6.95 -9.19 -16.04
CA THR A 109 -6.65 -7.78 -15.82
C THR A 109 -5.23 -7.62 -15.33
N GLU A 110 -4.81 -6.37 -15.21
CA GLU A 110 -3.55 -6.04 -14.55
C GLU A 110 -3.74 -4.88 -13.58
N ILE A 111 -2.91 -4.88 -12.56
CA ILE A 111 -2.82 -3.83 -11.55
C ILE A 111 -1.35 -3.46 -11.34
N PHE A 112 -1.10 -2.34 -10.66
CA PHE A 112 0.25 -1.95 -10.26
C PHE A 112 0.35 -1.90 -8.73
N PHE A 113 1.17 -2.75 -8.13
CA PHE A 113 1.42 -2.76 -6.70
C PHE A 113 2.64 -1.91 -6.36
N SER A 114 2.43 -0.84 -5.61
CA SER A 114 3.49 0.07 -5.16
C SER A 114 4.05 -0.40 -3.82
N ASP A 115 5.04 -1.29 -3.88
CA ASP A 115 5.76 -1.84 -2.73
C ASP A 115 6.69 -0.82 -2.06
N LYS A 116 7.17 0.18 -2.82
CA LYS A 116 8.09 1.23 -2.36
C LYS A 116 7.43 2.60 -2.27
N PRO A 117 7.81 3.44 -1.28
CA PRO A 117 7.23 4.79 -1.13
C PRO A 117 7.41 5.71 -2.34
N ALA A 118 8.56 5.59 -3.04
CA ALA A 118 8.91 6.38 -4.22
C ALA A 118 8.75 5.61 -5.54
N ALA A 119 7.84 4.63 -5.60
CA ALA A 119 7.62 3.85 -6.82
C ALA A 119 7.09 4.74 -7.96
N ASN A 120 7.77 4.69 -9.12
CA ASN A 120 7.31 5.34 -10.35
C ASN A 120 6.14 4.56 -10.94
N VAL A 121 4.92 5.00 -10.65
CA VAL A 121 3.70 4.36 -11.16
C VAL A 121 3.43 4.86 -12.58
N PRO A 122 3.30 3.96 -13.58
CA PRO A 122 2.94 4.36 -14.93
C PRO A 122 1.57 5.04 -14.99
N SER A 123 1.43 6.07 -15.82
CA SER A 123 0.24 6.94 -15.88
C SER A 123 -1.05 6.20 -16.25
N GLN A 124 -0.96 5.03 -16.89
CA GLN A 124 -2.12 4.20 -17.18
C GLN A 124 -2.81 3.62 -15.93
N TYR A 125 -2.14 3.58 -14.77
CA TYR A 125 -2.71 3.01 -13.54
C TYR A 125 -3.32 4.09 -12.64
N LYS A 126 -4.65 4.08 -12.54
CA LYS A 126 -5.39 5.02 -11.68
C LYS A 126 -5.35 4.60 -10.22
N ARG A 127 -5.46 5.53 -9.27
CA ARG A 127 -5.57 5.17 -7.85
C ARG A 127 -6.81 4.30 -7.62
N ASN A 128 -6.62 3.15 -6.97
CA ASN A 128 -7.73 2.30 -6.56
C ASN A 128 -8.48 2.91 -5.37
N VAL A 129 -9.81 2.91 -5.39
CA VAL A 129 -10.66 3.51 -4.36
C VAL A 129 -11.85 2.58 -4.10
N MET A 130 -11.93 1.99 -2.90
CA MET A 130 -12.99 1.02 -2.54
C MET A 130 -14.25 1.69 -1.98
N HIS A 131 -14.09 2.73 -1.16
CA HIS A 131 -15.18 3.37 -0.42
C HIS A 131 -15.91 4.41 -1.29
N VAL A 132 -16.59 3.91 -2.32
CA VAL A 132 -17.49 4.67 -3.21
C VAL A 132 -18.83 3.93 -3.33
N PRO A 133 -19.96 4.63 -3.48
CA PRO A 133 -21.29 4.00 -3.48
C PRO A 133 -21.42 2.82 -4.45
N GLU A 134 -20.77 2.90 -5.61
CA GLU A 134 -20.81 1.88 -6.65
C GLU A 134 -20.18 0.55 -6.22
N LEU A 135 -19.20 0.57 -5.32
CA LEU A 135 -18.51 -0.62 -4.81
C LEU A 135 -19.05 -1.05 -3.44
N GLU A 136 -19.42 -0.10 -2.58
CA GLU A 136 -19.96 -0.41 -1.26
C GLU A 136 -21.28 -1.18 -1.32
N LYS A 137 -22.09 -0.98 -2.38
CA LYS A 137 -23.35 -1.70 -2.59
C LYS A 137 -23.21 -3.23 -2.63
N TYR A 138 -22.03 -3.75 -2.98
CA TYR A 138 -21.76 -5.19 -2.99
C TYR A 138 -21.52 -5.74 -1.58
N CYS A 139 -21.10 -4.89 -0.64
CA CYS A 139 -20.74 -5.29 0.71
C CYS A 139 -21.83 -4.92 1.74
N SER A 140 -22.58 -3.84 1.49
CA SER A 140 -23.64 -3.35 2.37
C SER A 140 -24.77 -4.32 2.72
N PRO A 141 -25.07 -5.40 1.94
CA PRO A 141 -26.01 -6.42 2.38
C PRO A 141 -25.56 -7.22 3.60
N CYS A 142 -24.25 -7.29 3.86
CA CYS A 142 -23.67 -8.09 4.94
C CYS A 142 -22.84 -7.27 5.94
N HIS A 143 -22.28 -6.14 5.49
CA HIS A 143 -21.38 -5.29 6.28
C HIS A 143 -21.98 -3.90 6.51
N ASP A 144 -21.71 -3.32 7.68
CA ASP A 144 -22.05 -1.92 7.95
C ASP A 144 -21.04 -0.98 7.24
N MET A 145 -21.43 -0.49 6.07
CA MET A 145 -20.66 0.45 5.25
C MET A 145 -20.96 1.93 5.58
N ASN A 146 -21.76 2.20 6.62
CA ASN A 146 -22.06 3.55 7.07
C ASN A 146 -22.16 3.60 8.60
N PRO A 147 -21.09 3.19 9.32
CA PRO A 147 -21.11 3.17 10.77
C PRO A 147 -21.23 4.57 11.34
N THR A 148 -22.02 4.70 12.40
CA THR A 148 -22.14 5.92 13.19
C THR A 148 -20.84 6.19 13.96
N THR A 149 -20.63 7.45 14.37
CA THR A 149 -19.49 7.81 15.23
C THR A 149 -19.46 7.00 16.52
N ALA A 150 -20.61 6.68 17.11
CA ALA A 150 -20.70 5.85 18.30
C ALA A 150 -20.23 4.39 18.08
N GLN A 151 -20.43 3.83 16.89
CA GLN A 151 -19.91 2.50 16.54
C GLN A 151 -18.40 2.53 16.27
N LEU A 152 -17.86 3.69 15.90
CA LEU A 152 -16.43 3.89 15.65
C LEU A 152 -15.65 4.23 16.93
N ASP A 153 -16.31 4.85 17.91
CA ASP A 153 -15.75 5.21 19.21
C ASP A 153 -15.74 4.01 20.17
N THR A 154 -15.14 2.91 19.72
CA THR A 154 -14.94 1.71 20.52
C THR A 154 -13.48 1.29 20.50
N ASN A 155 -12.90 1.16 21.70
CA ASN A 155 -11.52 0.67 21.88
C ASN A 155 -11.44 -0.87 21.78
N MET A 156 -12.46 -1.54 21.24
CA MET A 156 -12.54 -2.99 21.13
C MET A 156 -12.46 -3.44 19.67
N ASP A 157 -11.39 -4.18 19.32
CA ASP A 157 -11.11 -4.77 17.99
C ASP A 157 -12.37 -5.32 17.32
N LYS A 158 -13.01 -6.30 17.97
CA LYS A 158 -14.14 -7.07 17.38
C LYS A 158 -15.41 -6.27 17.16
N LYS A 159 -15.50 -5.04 17.67
CA LYS A 159 -16.69 -4.19 17.55
C LYS A 159 -16.51 -3.05 16.56
N ASN A 160 -15.28 -2.77 16.12
CA ASN A 160 -15.03 -1.68 15.18
C ASN A 160 -15.31 -2.16 13.73
N PRO A 161 -16.28 -1.57 13.02
CA PRO A 161 -16.65 -1.99 11.67
C PRO A 161 -15.51 -1.88 10.65
N CYS A 162 -14.60 -0.90 10.80
CA CYS A 162 -13.45 -0.74 9.91
C CYS A 162 -12.46 -1.90 10.05
N TYR A 163 -12.26 -2.38 11.27
CA TYR A 163 -11.28 -3.42 11.57
C TYR A 163 -11.72 -4.81 11.09
N GLY A 164 -13.03 -5.03 10.91
CA GLY A 164 -13.57 -6.25 10.29
C GLY A 164 -12.96 -6.56 8.92
N CYS A 165 -12.68 -5.52 8.13
CA CYS A 165 -12.02 -5.65 6.82
C CYS A 165 -10.55 -5.22 6.83
N HIS A 166 -10.16 -4.24 7.66
CA HIS A 166 -8.80 -3.66 7.64
C HIS A 166 -7.87 -4.18 8.75
N LYS A 167 -8.11 -5.38 9.28
CA LYS A 167 -7.35 -5.98 10.39
C LYS A 167 -5.82 -5.95 10.21
N LYS A 168 -5.32 -6.13 8.98
CA LYS A 168 -3.87 -6.12 8.72
C LYS A 168 -3.22 -4.75 8.94
N MET A 169 -3.97 -3.65 8.91
CA MET A 169 -3.43 -2.32 9.20
C MET A 169 -3.00 -2.15 10.66
N GLY A 170 -3.65 -2.87 11.59
CA GLY A 170 -3.28 -2.86 13.01
C GLY A 170 -2.59 -4.15 13.48
N ASN A 171 -2.44 -5.17 12.63
CA ASN A 171 -1.70 -6.39 12.96
C ASN A 171 -0.23 -6.28 12.51
N THR A 172 0.49 -5.30 13.06
CA THR A 172 1.91 -5.06 12.80
C THR A 172 2.68 -4.96 14.11
N ASN A 173 4.00 -5.16 14.08
CA ASN A 173 4.82 -5.15 15.30
C ASN A 173 4.81 -3.80 16.02
N PHE A 174 4.71 -2.69 15.26
CA PHE A 174 4.76 -1.34 15.77
C PHE A 174 3.54 -0.56 15.27
N VAL A 175 2.39 -0.78 15.89
CA VAL A 175 1.14 -0.07 15.59
C VAL A 175 1.23 1.37 16.08
N HIS A 176 0.74 2.32 15.28
CA HIS A 176 0.64 3.72 15.69
C HIS A 176 -0.55 3.92 16.63
N GLY A 177 -0.39 4.74 17.67
CA GLY A 177 -1.37 4.89 18.76
C GLY A 177 -2.83 5.03 18.30
N PRO A 178 -3.18 6.02 17.46
CA PRO A 178 -4.54 6.21 16.95
C PRO A 178 -5.12 5.00 16.19
N ALA A 179 -4.28 4.25 15.48
CA ALA A 179 -4.70 3.03 14.80
C ALA A 179 -4.87 1.86 15.79
N GLY A 180 -3.99 1.78 16.79
CA GLY A 180 -4.06 0.76 17.85
C GLY A 180 -5.26 0.93 18.80
N THR A 181 -5.81 2.14 18.89
CA THR A 181 -7.05 2.43 19.62
C THR A 181 -8.30 2.45 18.72
N PHE A 182 -8.17 2.02 17.45
CA PHE A 182 -9.26 2.00 16.45
C PHE A 182 -9.91 3.37 16.19
N SER A 183 -9.18 4.43 16.43
CA SER A 183 -9.64 5.82 16.36
C SER A 183 -9.52 6.36 14.91
N CYS A 184 -10.06 5.61 13.94
CA CYS A 184 -9.90 5.87 12.51
C CYS A 184 -10.46 7.26 12.10
N ALA A 185 -11.56 7.68 12.72
CA ALA A 185 -12.30 8.88 12.38
C ALA A 185 -11.56 10.19 12.70
N TYR A 186 -10.46 10.15 13.45
CA TYR A 186 -9.64 11.34 13.69
C TYR A 186 -8.90 11.78 12.42
N CYS A 187 -8.43 10.83 11.62
CA CYS A 187 -7.72 11.12 10.37
C CYS A 187 -8.64 11.02 9.14
N HIS A 188 -9.60 10.09 9.17
CA HIS A 188 -10.46 9.77 8.03
C HIS A 188 -11.84 10.41 8.14
N ASN A 189 -12.31 11.06 7.07
CA ASN A 189 -13.62 11.69 7.03
C ASN A 189 -14.75 10.71 6.67
N LEU A 190 -15.69 10.54 7.60
CA LEU A 190 -16.84 9.63 7.44
C LEU A 190 -17.82 10.04 6.33
N LYS A 191 -17.83 11.31 5.90
CA LYS A 191 -18.78 11.86 4.92
C LYS A 191 -18.13 12.36 3.63
N GLY A 192 -16.85 12.07 3.42
CA GLY A 192 -16.13 12.48 2.20
C GLY A 192 -16.56 11.72 0.95
N MET A 193 -16.11 12.20 -0.22
CA MET A 193 -16.19 11.49 -1.50
C MET A 193 -14.77 11.42 -2.11
N PRO A 194 -14.10 10.26 -2.13
CA PRO A 194 -14.56 8.98 -1.59
C PRO A 194 -14.71 8.99 -0.06
N LYS A 195 -15.55 8.10 0.48
CA LYS A 195 -15.75 7.99 1.93
C LYS A 195 -14.42 7.61 2.60
N TYR A 196 -14.25 8.08 3.83
CA TYR A 196 -13.05 7.87 4.64
C TYR A 196 -11.77 8.40 4.00
N ALA A 197 -11.85 9.35 3.07
CA ALA A 197 -10.68 10.08 2.63
C ALA A 197 -10.05 10.85 3.81
N VAL A 198 -8.72 10.87 3.86
CA VAL A 198 -7.98 11.67 4.84
C VAL A 198 -8.13 13.16 4.49
N MET A 199 -8.49 13.98 5.48
CA MET A 199 -8.81 15.41 5.29
C MET A 199 -7.58 16.30 5.16
N LEU A 200 -6.60 16.06 6.01
CA LEU A 200 -5.31 16.75 6.01
C LEU A 200 -4.25 15.76 5.55
N ARG A 201 -3.24 16.26 4.84
CA ARG A 201 -2.14 15.42 4.35
C ARG A 201 -0.88 15.72 5.13
N ASP A 202 -0.10 14.68 5.37
CA ASP A 202 1.31 14.83 5.74
C ASP A 202 1.44 15.72 7.00
N ALA A 203 2.44 16.61 7.06
CA ALA A 203 2.70 17.45 8.23
C ALA A 203 1.46 18.19 8.76
N ALA A 204 0.53 18.62 7.90
CA ALA A 204 -0.68 19.31 8.36
C ALA A 204 -1.52 18.44 9.30
N LEU A 205 -1.64 17.14 8.99
CA LEU A 205 -2.34 16.17 9.85
C LEU A 205 -1.47 15.76 11.04
N CYS A 206 -0.22 15.38 10.78
CA CYS A 206 0.66 14.84 11.83
C CYS A 206 0.87 15.85 12.96
N ASN A 207 0.95 17.14 12.63
CA ASN A 207 1.20 18.22 13.59
C ASN A 207 -0.02 18.56 14.44
N GLU A 208 -1.22 18.03 14.16
CA GLU A 208 -2.37 18.18 15.07
C GLU A 208 -2.09 17.55 16.44
N CYS A 209 -1.23 16.52 16.48
CA CYS A 209 -0.76 15.91 17.72
C CYS A 209 0.76 16.08 17.93
N HIS A 210 1.56 16.04 16.87
CA HIS A 210 3.02 16.16 16.92
C HIS A 210 3.52 17.60 16.68
N ALA A 211 2.82 18.60 17.24
CA ALA A 211 3.18 20.01 17.11
C ALA A 211 4.57 20.35 17.70
N ASP A 212 5.02 19.55 18.66
CA ASP A 212 6.37 19.60 19.23
C ASP A 212 7.43 19.36 18.15
N LYS A 213 7.19 18.40 17.24
CA LYS A 213 8.09 18.10 16.12
C LYS A 213 8.14 19.22 15.11
N ALA A 214 6.99 19.82 14.76
CA ALA A 214 6.98 21.01 13.93
C ALA A 214 7.83 22.14 14.52
N THR A 215 7.75 22.34 15.84
CA THR A 215 8.51 23.34 16.57
C THR A 215 10.01 22.99 16.62
N GLU A 216 10.34 21.72 16.81
CA GLU A 216 11.70 21.20 16.79
C GLU A 216 12.36 21.43 15.42
N PHE A 217 11.67 21.06 14.33
CA PHE A 217 12.20 21.14 12.97
C PHE A 217 12.45 22.58 12.53
N LYS A 218 11.58 23.53 12.90
CA LYS A 218 11.78 24.97 12.62
C LYS A 218 13.07 25.55 13.20
N LYS A 219 13.65 24.91 14.23
CA LYS A 219 14.88 25.37 14.88
C LYS A 219 16.15 24.80 14.22
N LYS A 220 16.01 23.79 13.36
CA LYS A 220 17.16 23.14 12.71
C LYS A 220 17.72 24.01 11.61
N LYS A 221 19.04 24.15 11.57
CA LYS A 221 19.74 24.85 10.47
C LYS A 221 19.62 24.13 9.12
N PHE A 222 19.61 22.79 9.12
CA PHE A 222 19.44 21.98 7.93
C PHE A 222 18.34 20.95 8.14
N LEU A 223 17.36 20.94 7.24
CA LEU A 223 16.29 19.95 7.22
C LEU A 223 16.46 18.99 6.04
N HIS A 224 16.08 17.74 6.24
CA HIS A 224 15.99 16.80 5.14
C HIS A 224 14.82 17.20 4.23
N GLY A 225 15.04 17.26 2.92
CA GLY A 225 14.07 17.80 1.94
C GLY A 225 12.64 17.29 2.11
N PRO A 226 12.39 15.97 2.26
CA PRO A 226 11.04 15.48 2.51
C PRO A 226 10.41 16.00 3.81
N VAL A 227 11.20 16.20 4.87
CA VAL A 227 10.71 16.75 6.14
C VAL A 227 10.42 18.24 6.03
N GLU A 228 11.27 18.99 5.32
CA GLU A 228 11.02 20.40 5.01
C GLU A 228 9.74 20.58 4.18
N ALA A 229 9.50 19.69 3.22
CA ALA A 229 8.26 19.61 2.44
C ALA A 229 7.07 19.03 3.23
N GLY A 230 7.29 18.62 4.47
CA GLY A 230 6.26 18.06 5.35
C GLY A 230 5.85 16.62 5.05
N MET A 231 6.49 15.92 4.12
CA MET A 231 6.11 14.60 3.61
C MET A 231 6.42 13.45 4.59
N CYS A 232 5.81 13.45 5.78
CA CYS A 232 6.06 12.46 6.82
C CYS A 232 5.74 11.02 6.36
N GLU A 233 4.69 10.85 5.53
CA GLU A 233 4.19 9.54 5.10
C GLU A 233 5.09 8.83 4.09
N ILE A 234 6.12 9.52 3.57
CA ILE A 234 7.09 8.90 2.65
C ILE A 234 7.99 7.90 3.38
N CYS A 235 8.31 8.17 4.64
CA CYS A 235 9.16 7.33 5.49
C CYS A 235 8.37 6.57 6.53
N HIS A 236 7.33 7.21 7.09
CA HIS A 236 6.50 6.64 8.15
C HIS A 236 5.16 6.14 7.63
N ASP A 237 4.59 5.18 8.33
CA ASP A 237 3.23 4.73 8.13
C ASP A 237 2.35 5.21 9.29
N PRO A 238 1.32 6.03 9.01
CA PRO A 238 0.43 6.53 10.05
C PRO A 238 -0.45 5.44 10.72
N HIS A 239 -0.51 4.22 10.17
CA HIS A 239 -1.23 3.11 10.78
C HIS A 239 -0.33 2.24 11.65
N GLY A 240 0.80 1.78 11.12
CA GLY A 240 1.70 0.87 11.82
C GLY A 240 2.51 0.01 10.87
N SER A 241 3.72 -0.39 11.30
CA SER A 241 4.60 -1.19 10.46
C SER A 241 5.29 -2.28 11.26
N ASN A 242 5.98 -3.19 10.57
CA ASN A 242 6.83 -4.19 11.22
C ASN A 242 8.21 -3.63 11.62
N PHE A 243 8.48 -2.36 11.36
CA PHE A 243 9.74 -1.69 11.60
C PHE A 243 9.59 -0.62 12.69
N THR A 244 10.61 -0.48 13.53
CA THR A 244 10.64 0.48 14.65
C THR A 244 10.33 1.90 14.15
N SER A 245 9.64 2.70 14.96
CA SER A 245 9.22 4.06 14.58
C SER A 245 8.30 4.10 13.35
N GLN A 246 7.54 3.02 13.11
CA GLN A 246 6.54 2.95 12.04
C GLN A 246 7.15 3.17 10.64
N LEU A 247 8.41 2.81 10.43
CA LEU A 247 9.06 2.99 9.14
C LEU A 247 8.42 2.10 8.07
N ARG A 248 8.37 2.55 6.81
CA ARG A 248 7.76 1.74 5.73
C ARG A 248 8.62 0.56 5.27
N LEU A 249 9.93 0.65 5.48
CA LEU A 249 10.93 -0.34 5.12
C LEU A 249 12.00 -0.41 6.23
N PRO A 250 12.85 -1.45 6.25
CA PRO A 250 14.07 -1.44 7.07
C PRO A 250 14.90 -0.18 6.81
N ILE A 251 15.56 0.34 7.85
CA ILE A 251 16.21 1.67 7.84
C ILE A 251 17.05 1.91 6.56
N ASN A 252 17.99 1.02 6.25
CA ASN A 252 18.87 1.23 5.11
C ASN A 252 18.13 1.11 3.78
N GLU A 253 17.23 0.13 3.65
CA GLU A 253 16.43 -0.05 2.44
C GLU A 253 15.53 1.16 2.18
N LEU A 254 14.99 1.77 3.24
CA LEU A 254 14.22 2.99 3.14
C LEU A 254 15.08 4.14 2.59
N CYS A 255 16.27 4.36 3.15
CA CYS A 255 17.18 5.38 2.66
C CYS A 255 17.58 5.13 1.20
N LEU A 256 17.97 3.90 0.87
CA LEU A 256 18.42 3.51 -0.47
C LEU A 256 17.29 3.50 -1.52
N SER A 257 16.03 3.53 -1.10
CA SER A 257 14.89 3.67 -2.03
C SER A 257 14.89 5.01 -2.77
N CYS A 258 15.54 6.03 -2.21
CA CYS A 258 15.76 7.34 -2.86
C CYS A 258 17.25 7.63 -3.11
N HIS A 259 18.13 7.18 -2.21
CA HIS A 259 19.58 7.41 -2.28
C HIS A 259 20.31 6.21 -2.90
N GLU A 260 19.85 5.70 -4.04
CA GLU A 260 20.40 4.48 -4.64
C GLU A 260 21.89 4.58 -4.99
N SER A 261 22.37 5.78 -5.37
CA SER A 261 23.79 6.01 -5.67
C SER A 261 24.71 5.72 -4.49
N VAL A 262 24.23 5.89 -3.27
CA VAL A 262 24.98 5.59 -2.04
C VAL A 262 25.34 4.10 -1.96
N ALA A 263 24.50 3.20 -2.50
CA ALA A 263 24.82 1.78 -2.57
C ALA A 263 25.89 1.45 -3.63
N LYS A 264 26.11 2.34 -4.60
CA LYS A 264 27.01 2.13 -5.75
C LYS A 264 28.38 2.79 -5.53
N GLU A 265 28.46 3.77 -4.64
CA GLU A 265 29.67 4.55 -4.37
C GLU A 265 30.26 4.26 -2.98
N THR A 266 31.53 4.61 -2.78
CA THR A 266 32.14 4.51 -1.44
C THR A 266 31.59 5.62 -0.55
N HIS A 267 30.57 5.31 0.25
CA HIS A 267 29.88 6.29 1.11
C HIS A 267 30.42 6.37 2.55
N VAL A 268 31.42 5.56 2.92
CA VAL A 268 31.93 5.45 4.30
C VAL A 268 33.45 5.38 4.37
N VAL A 269 34.02 5.51 5.58
CA VAL A 269 35.44 5.20 5.83
C VAL A 269 35.68 3.73 5.52
N ARG A 270 36.77 3.43 4.79
CA ARG A 270 37.20 2.04 4.61
C ARG A 270 37.88 1.55 5.88
N LEU A 271 37.52 0.34 6.30
CA LEU A 271 38.24 -0.42 7.28
C LEU A 271 39.64 -0.76 6.73
N THR A 272 40.52 -1.23 7.61
CA THR A 272 41.90 -1.58 7.27
C THR A 272 42.01 -2.73 6.28
N ASP A 273 40.97 -3.56 6.16
CA ASP A 273 40.84 -4.64 5.17
C ASP A 273 40.28 -4.16 3.82
N GLY A 274 40.03 -2.86 3.67
CA GLY A 274 39.48 -2.25 2.48
C GLY A 274 37.95 -2.30 2.38
N ALA A 275 37.26 -2.98 3.29
CA ALA A 275 35.80 -3.03 3.34
C ALA A 275 35.20 -1.69 3.80
N GLY A 276 33.97 -1.38 3.43
CA GLY A 276 33.25 -0.23 4.02
C GLY A 276 32.91 -0.48 5.49
N HIS A 277 32.68 0.58 6.26
CA HIS A 277 32.06 0.44 7.59
C HIS A 277 30.75 -0.36 7.49
N PRO A 278 30.52 -1.29 8.42
CA PRO A 278 29.37 -2.17 8.37
C PRO A 278 28.09 -1.38 8.64
N LEU A 279 27.07 -1.53 7.78
CA LEU A 279 25.76 -0.92 7.97
C LEU A 279 24.68 -1.96 8.30
N LYS A 280 25.07 -3.17 8.67
CA LYS A 280 24.18 -4.31 8.96
C LYS A 280 24.96 -5.37 9.74
N ASP A 281 24.26 -6.20 10.52
CA ASP A 281 24.77 -7.38 11.25
C ASP A 281 25.84 -7.08 12.30
N LYS A 282 26.01 -5.80 12.65
CA LYS A 282 26.95 -5.33 13.67
C LYS A 282 26.19 -4.43 14.63
N PRO A 283 26.30 -4.64 15.95
CA PRO A 283 25.63 -3.78 16.93
C PRO A 283 26.02 -2.31 16.76
N ASP A 284 25.06 -1.42 16.98
CA ASP A 284 25.27 0.02 16.87
C ASP A 284 26.02 0.58 18.09
N PRO A 285 27.30 0.99 17.94
CA PRO A 285 28.08 1.56 19.04
C PRO A 285 27.57 2.92 19.50
N SER A 286 26.81 3.66 18.68
CA SER A 286 26.22 4.95 19.07
C SER A 286 25.07 4.80 20.08
N LYS A 287 24.51 3.58 20.20
CA LYS A 287 23.47 3.24 21.17
C LYS A 287 23.70 1.85 21.79
N PRO A 288 24.69 1.71 22.70
CA PRO A 288 25.01 0.44 23.33
C PRO A 288 23.79 -0.17 24.02
N GLY A 289 23.60 -1.49 23.87
CA GLY A 289 22.49 -2.22 24.52
C GLY A 289 21.11 -2.00 23.90
N SER A 290 20.97 -1.17 22.86
CA SER A 290 19.69 -0.96 22.17
C SER A 290 19.21 -2.16 21.34
N GLY A 291 20.09 -3.14 21.08
CA GLY A 291 19.81 -4.26 20.17
C GLY A 291 19.70 -3.85 18.70
N ARG A 292 19.96 -2.58 18.37
CA ARG A 292 19.95 -2.05 17.01
C ARG A 292 21.28 -2.33 16.32
N ASP A 293 21.22 -2.69 15.04
CA ASP A 293 22.40 -2.74 14.18
C ASP A 293 22.86 -1.35 13.74
N LEU A 294 24.17 -1.18 13.59
CA LEU A 294 24.78 -0.02 12.95
C LEU A 294 24.14 0.18 11.57
N SER A 295 23.65 1.39 11.30
CA SER A 295 22.84 1.71 10.11
C SER A 295 23.07 3.16 9.68
N CYS A 296 22.42 3.59 8.59
CA CYS A 296 22.51 4.98 8.13
C CYS A 296 22.21 5.99 9.26
N ILE A 297 21.26 5.69 10.14
CA ILE A 297 20.83 6.60 11.20
C ILE A 297 21.74 6.64 12.44
N SER A 298 22.76 5.78 12.47
CA SER A 298 23.79 5.83 13.52
C SER A 298 24.75 7.00 13.30
N CYS A 299 24.90 7.42 12.04
CA CYS A 299 25.72 8.56 11.64
C CYS A 299 24.90 9.76 11.18
N HIS A 300 23.74 9.54 10.55
CA HIS A 300 22.87 10.60 10.01
C HIS A 300 21.58 10.75 10.81
N ASN A 301 21.07 11.97 10.93
CA ASN A 301 19.74 12.26 11.42
C ASN A 301 18.79 12.35 10.21
N PRO A 302 17.79 11.46 10.09
CA PRO A 302 16.92 11.40 8.92
C PRO A 302 15.95 12.60 8.81
N HIS A 303 15.81 13.41 9.87
CA HIS A 303 14.92 14.57 9.87
C HIS A 303 15.66 15.89 9.59
N GLY A 304 16.88 16.02 10.08
CA GLY A 304 17.65 17.25 10.01
C GLY A 304 18.54 17.47 11.23
N GLY A 305 19.38 18.50 11.18
CA GLY A 305 20.35 18.81 12.24
C GLY A 305 21.01 20.16 12.06
N GLU A 306 21.95 20.49 12.95
CA GLU A 306 22.72 21.72 12.86
C GLU A 306 23.94 21.60 11.94
N ALA A 307 24.41 20.38 11.71
CA ALA A 307 25.55 20.09 10.87
C ALA A 307 25.14 19.74 9.42
N ARG A 308 26.03 20.06 8.47
CA ARG A 308 25.90 19.61 7.08
C ARG A 308 25.85 18.08 7.02
N PHE A 309 25.16 17.55 6.02
CA PHE A 309 24.92 16.10 5.86
C PHE A 309 24.16 15.45 7.03
N PHE A 310 23.59 16.25 7.92
CA PHE A 310 22.76 15.81 9.04
C PHE A 310 23.49 14.85 9.99
N PHE A 311 24.78 15.06 10.26
CA PHE A 311 25.47 14.17 11.19
C PHE A 311 24.84 14.18 12.59
N GLN A 312 24.75 12.99 13.19
CA GLN A 312 24.28 12.80 14.56
C GLN A 312 25.12 13.62 15.54
N ASN A 313 24.50 14.03 16.65
CA ASN A 313 25.14 14.87 17.67
C ASN A 313 25.64 16.23 17.18
N ASN A 314 25.19 16.70 16.01
CA ASN A 314 25.57 17.98 15.40
C ASN A 314 27.09 18.14 15.21
N VAL A 315 27.81 17.06 14.98
CA VAL A 315 29.25 17.12 14.66
C VAL A 315 29.45 17.74 13.28
N GLU A 316 30.23 18.82 13.22
CA GLU A 316 30.49 19.53 11.96
C GLU A 316 31.67 18.94 11.18
N ASP A 317 32.52 18.16 11.85
CA ASP A 317 33.69 17.52 11.28
C ASP A 317 33.57 15.98 11.25
N ARG A 318 34.08 15.37 10.17
CA ARG A 318 34.02 13.91 9.96
C ARG A 318 34.85 13.15 10.98
N MET A 319 36.02 13.67 11.41
CA MET A 319 36.86 12.97 12.39
C MET A 319 36.21 12.97 13.77
N GLN A 320 35.53 14.06 14.14
CA GLN A 320 34.71 14.10 15.36
C GLN A 320 33.61 13.04 15.35
N LEU A 321 32.96 12.80 14.21
CA LEU A 321 31.99 11.72 14.08
C LEU A 321 32.61 10.34 14.34
N CYS A 322 33.82 10.09 13.84
CA CYS A 322 34.53 8.84 14.10
C CYS A 322 34.82 8.65 15.60
N GLN A 323 35.22 9.73 16.29
CA GLN A 323 35.52 9.71 17.72
C GLN A 323 34.32 9.36 18.60
N VAL A 324 33.09 9.63 18.15
CA VAL A 324 31.85 9.24 18.88
C VAL A 324 31.85 7.76 19.24
N CYS A 325 32.41 6.90 18.39
CA CYS A 325 32.44 5.45 18.60
C CYS A 325 33.87 4.92 18.78
N HIS A 326 34.87 5.58 18.19
CA HIS A 326 36.28 5.22 18.26
C HIS A 326 37.05 6.19 19.16
N ASN A 327 36.67 6.25 20.44
CA ASN A 327 37.38 7.00 21.46
C ASN A 327 38.69 6.28 21.84
N LYS A 328 39.71 6.45 21.00
CA LYS A 328 41.11 6.28 21.38
C LYS A 328 41.78 7.64 21.45
#